data_AF-A0A928Y6T7-F1
#
_entry.id   AF-A0A928Y6T7-F1
#
_cell.length_a   1.000
_cell.length_b   1.000
_cell.length_c   1.000
_cell.angle_alpha   90.00
_cell.angle_beta   90.00
_cell.angle_gamma   90.00
#
_symmetry.space_group_name_H-M   'P 1'
#
loop_
_entity.id
_entity.type
_entity.pdbx_description
1 polymer ?
#
loop_
_entity_poly.entity_id
_entity_poly.type
_entity_poly.pdbx_seq_one_letter_code
_entity_poly.pdbx_strand_id
1 'polypeptide(L)'
;MTFAAIGFLAAGATVHAACNIINGKAYGDCAGTQINKGIKGHLTVRSSISESGIIAGATILKGGQLHLSGISYGDIEVHKGALLRLTGTVNGTVNNLEGNVEVEGTLNHLHTIGGKVIIGGSVKYFSGIGCVSYKKGAVVNEMPVNETTCKTSKQ
;
A
#
# COMPACT_ATOMS: atom_id res chain seq x y z
N MET A 1 -44.37 54.13 6.55
CA MET A 1 -44.44 52.73 7.01
C MET A 1 -43.83 51.88 5.92
N THR A 2 -42.56 51.53 6.06
CA THR A 2 -41.77 50.87 5.00
C THR A 2 -41.32 49.52 5.54
N PHE A 3 -41.87 48.45 4.99
CA PHE A 3 -41.51 47.08 5.32
C PHE A 3 -40.17 46.73 4.67
N ALA A 4 -39.16 46.39 5.48
CA ALA A 4 -37.91 45.81 4.99
C ALA A 4 -38.01 44.28 5.05
N ALA A 5 -37.91 43.66 3.88
CA ALA A 5 -37.96 42.22 3.69
C ALA A 5 -36.72 41.54 4.30
N ILE A 6 -36.94 40.54 5.16
CA ILE A 6 -35.90 39.67 5.70
C ILE A 6 -35.54 38.66 4.60
N GLY A 7 -34.37 38.84 4.00
CA GLY A 7 -33.79 37.91 3.03
C GLY A 7 -33.40 36.59 3.71
N PHE A 8 -34.08 35.52 3.31
CA PHE A 8 -33.80 34.15 3.73
C PHE A 8 -32.57 33.64 2.96
N LEU A 9 -31.40 33.58 3.62
CA LEU A 9 -30.20 32.92 3.10
C LEU A 9 -30.43 31.40 3.16
N ALA A 10 -30.74 30.80 2.02
CA ALA A 10 -30.78 29.35 1.86
C ALA A 10 -29.35 28.79 1.98
N ALA A 11 -29.05 28.13 3.10
CA ALA A 11 -27.88 27.29 3.22
C ALA A 11 -28.02 26.10 2.26
N GLY A 12 -27.23 26.08 1.19
CA GLY A 12 -27.18 24.95 0.26
C GLY A 12 -26.65 23.70 0.98
N ALA A 13 -27.54 22.75 1.24
CA ALA A 13 -27.13 21.42 1.70
C ALA A 13 -26.36 20.72 0.57
N THR A 14 -25.08 20.44 0.77
CA THR A 14 -24.28 19.60 -0.12
C THR A 14 -24.74 18.15 0.06
N VAL A 15 -25.68 17.73 -0.79
CA VAL A 15 -26.12 16.34 -0.87
C VAL A 15 -24.95 15.53 -1.42
N HIS A 16 -24.12 14.96 -0.54
CA HIS A 16 -23.07 14.03 -0.92
C HIS A 16 -23.75 12.74 -1.39
N ALA A 17 -23.95 12.61 -2.71
CA ALA A 17 -24.40 11.37 -3.29
C ALA A 17 -23.31 10.31 -3.04
N ALA A 18 -23.63 9.23 -2.35
CA ALA A 18 -22.69 8.15 -2.11
C ALA A 18 -22.16 7.60 -3.45
N CYS A 19 -20.83 7.59 -3.63
CA CYS A 19 -20.21 6.92 -4.76
C CYS A 19 -20.35 5.40 -4.58
N ASN A 20 -20.89 4.73 -5.58
CA ASN A 20 -21.01 3.28 -5.62
C ASN A 20 -20.43 2.74 -6.92
N ILE A 21 -19.73 1.61 -6.87
CA ILE A 21 -19.14 0.96 -8.04
C ILE A 21 -19.81 -0.40 -8.22
N ILE A 22 -20.62 -0.55 -9.26
CA ILE A 22 -21.31 -1.81 -9.59
C ILE A 22 -20.75 -2.30 -10.93
N ASN A 23 -20.13 -3.48 -10.92
CA ASN A 23 -19.52 -4.11 -12.10
C ASN A 23 -18.54 -3.18 -12.87
N GLY A 24 -17.69 -2.45 -12.13
CA GLY A 24 -16.69 -1.52 -12.70
C GLY A 24 -17.26 -0.18 -13.21
N LYS A 25 -18.57 0.05 -13.09
CA LYS A 25 -19.21 1.32 -13.42
C LYS A 25 -19.51 2.09 -12.14
N ALA A 26 -19.07 3.35 -12.09
CA ALA A 26 -19.44 4.27 -11.02
C ALA A 26 -20.87 4.78 -11.18
N TYR A 27 -21.52 4.93 -10.04
CA TYR A 27 -22.84 5.50 -9.85
C TYR A 27 -22.78 6.49 -8.68
N GLY A 28 -23.45 7.64 -8.79
CA GLY A 28 -23.39 8.70 -7.78
C GLY A 28 -22.26 9.70 -8.02
N ASP A 29 -21.93 10.49 -6.99
CA ASP A 29 -20.86 11.49 -7.05
C ASP A 29 -19.52 10.85 -6.71
N CYS A 30 -18.88 10.33 -7.74
CA CYS A 30 -17.56 9.73 -7.67
C CYS A 30 -16.43 10.75 -7.99
N ALA A 31 -16.73 12.06 -8.00
CA ALA A 31 -15.74 13.10 -8.18
C ALA A 31 -14.71 13.02 -7.04
N GLY A 32 -13.48 12.58 -7.37
CA GLY A 32 -12.40 12.35 -6.41
C GLY A 32 -12.10 10.88 -6.11
N THR A 33 -12.88 9.94 -6.64
CA THR A 33 -12.58 8.50 -6.54
C THR A 33 -11.86 7.99 -7.79
N GLN A 34 -10.74 7.30 -7.62
CA GLN A 34 -10.02 6.67 -8.72
C GLN A 34 -10.56 5.26 -8.96
N ILE A 35 -11.30 5.09 -10.05
CA ILE A 35 -11.79 3.79 -10.49
C ILE A 35 -10.71 3.16 -11.37
N ASN A 36 -10.00 2.18 -10.82
CA ASN A 36 -9.02 1.43 -11.60
C ASN A 36 -9.76 0.48 -12.56
N LYS A 37 -9.84 0.88 -13.84
CA LYS A 37 -10.56 0.14 -14.89
C LYS A 37 -9.77 -1.04 -15.48
N GLY A 38 -8.61 -1.38 -14.94
CA GLY A 38 -7.80 -2.49 -15.45
C GLY A 38 -6.61 -2.81 -14.57
N ILE A 39 -6.09 -4.03 -14.75
CA ILE A 39 -4.83 -4.47 -14.16
C ILE A 39 -3.71 -3.86 -14.99
N LYS A 40 -2.88 -3.04 -14.37
CA LYS A 40 -1.61 -2.60 -14.96
C LYS A 40 -0.66 -3.79 -15.03
N GLY A 41 0.17 -3.81 -16.07
CA GLY A 41 1.22 -4.83 -16.21
C GLY A 41 2.26 -4.77 -15.11
N HIS A 42 3.31 -5.57 -15.25
CA HIS A 42 4.45 -5.54 -14.33
C HIS A 42 5.14 -4.17 -14.36
N LEU A 43 5.36 -3.56 -13.21
CA LEU A 43 6.01 -2.25 -13.12
C LEU A 43 7.52 -2.40 -12.97
N THR A 44 8.29 -1.64 -13.75
CA THR A 44 9.72 -1.46 -13.49
C THR A 44 9.97 -0.06 -12.94
N VAL A 45 10.36 0.03 -11.67
CA VAL A 45 10.44 1.28 -10.92
C VAL A 45 11.89 1.72 -10.80
N ARG A 46 12.25 2.80 -11.52
CA ARG A 46 13.61 3.42 -11.51
C ARG A 46 13.67 4.75 -10.76
N SER A 47 12.51 5.31 -10.45
CA SER A 47 12.30 6.59 -9.76
C SER A 47 11.13 6.46 -8.79
N SER A 48 10.64 7.57 -8.23
CA SER A 48 9.49 7.56 -7.33
C SER A 48 8.17 7.39 -8.08
N ILE A 49 7.39 6.37 -7.72
CA ILE A 49 6.07 6.06 -8.28
C ILE A 49 5.10 5.80 -7.13
N SER A 50 3.89 6.36 -7.23
CA SER A 50 2.76 6.04 -6.35
C SER A 50 1.69 5.34 -7.17
N GLU A 51 1.29 4.15 -6.73
CA GLU A 51 0.31 3.31 -7.40
C GLU A 51 -0.83 2.91 -6.46
N SER A 52 -2.05 3.31 -6.82
CA SER A 52 -3.28 3.00 -6.10
C SER A 52 -4.11 1.89 -6.75
N GLY A 53 -3.71 1.45 -7.95
CA GLY A 53 -4.42 0.46 -8.75
C GLY A 53 -3.95 -0.96 -8.57
N ILE A 54 -4.45 -1.81 -9.46
CA ILE A 54 -4.11 -3.22 -9.49
C ILE A 54 -2.93 -3.40 -10.44
N ILE A 55 -1.86 -4.05 -9.98
CA ILE A 55 -0.67 -4.36 -10.78
C ILE A 55 -0.43 -5.87 -10.84
N ALA A 56 0.20 -6.34 -11.91
CA ALA A 56 0.62 -7.73 -12.04
C ALA A 56 1.82 -8.08 -11.15
N GLY A 57 2.62 -7.08 -10.74
CA GLY A 57 3.86 -7.24 -9.97
C GLY A 57 4.73 -5.99 -10.12
N ALA A 58 5.88 -5.97 -9.44
CA ALA A 58 6.85 -4.89 -9.63
C ALA A 58 8.31 -5.32 -9.40
N THR A 59 9.23 -4.67 -10.11
CA THR A 59 10.66 -4.71 -9.83
C THR A 59 11.14 -3.31 -9.55
N ILE A 60 11.60 -3.06 -8.32
CA ILE A 60 12.08 -1.77 -7.86
C ILE A 60 13.60 -1.78 -7.84
N LEU A 61 14.19 -1.01 -8.75
CA LEU A 61 15.62 -0.93 -8.94
C LEU A 61 16.23 0.12 -8.01
N LYS A 62 17.56 0.13 -7.90
CA LYS A 62 18.32 1.09 -7.08
C LYS A 62 17.88 2.54 -7.37
N GLY A 63 17.56 3.29 -6.31
CA GLY A 63 17.06 4.67 -6.40
C GLY A 63 15.56 4.78 -6.71
N GLY A 64 14.92 3.68 -7.12
CA GLY A 64 13.48 3.58 -7.29
C GLY A 64 12.77 3.54 -5.95
N GLN A 65 11.57 4.13 -5.93
CA GLN A 65 10.69 4.13 -4.77
C GLN A 65 9.27 3.83 -5.22
N LEU A 66 8.64 2.80 -4.66
CA LEU A 66 7.24 2.49 -4.92
C LEU A 66 6.42 2.68 -3.65
N HIS A 67 5.44 3.58 -3.69
CA HIS A 67 4.32 3.55 -2.76
C HIS A 67 3.18 2.78 -3.41
N LEU A 68 2.85 1.59 -2.89
CA LEU A 68 1.71 0.79 -3.34
C LEU A 68 0.58 0.85 -2.31
N SER A 69 -0.52 1.53 -2.65
CA SER A 69 -1.77 1.53 -1.86
C SER A 69 -2.87 0.65 -2.46
N GLY A 70 -2.69 0.19 -3.69
CA GLY A 70 -3.60 -0.73 -4.38
C GLY A 70 -3.29 -2.21 -4.13
N ILE A 71 -3.43 -3.03 -5.17
CA ILE A 71 -3.28 -4.49 -5.08
C ILE A 71 -2.19 -4.96 -6.06
N SER A 72 -1.24 -5.77 -5.59
CA SER A 72 -0.37 -6.56 -6.47
C SER A 72 -0.83 -8.01 -6.49
N TYR A 73 -1.12 -8.54 -7.69
CA TYR A 73 -1.44 -9.96 -7.85
C TYR A 73 -0.21 -10.87 -7.90
N GLY A 74 0.94 -10.33 -8.28
CA GLY A 74 2.20 -11.07 -8.34
C GLY A 74 3.26 -10.49 -7.43
N ASP A 75 4.47 -10.96 -7.67
CA ASP A 75 5.62 -10.72 -6.81
C ASP A 75 6.16 -9.29 -6.96
N ILE A 76 6.78 -8.81 -5.89
CA ILE A 76 7.50 -7.54 -5.88
C ILE A 76 8.94 -7.77 -5.48
N GLU A 77 9.87 -7.41 -6.35
CA GLU A 77 11.31 -7.45 -6.07
C GLU A 77 11.81 -6.07 -5.66
N VAL A 78 12.51 -6.00 -4.53
CA VAL A 78 13.06 -4.75 -3.98
C VAL A 78 14.57 -4.87 -3.92
N HIS A 79 15.26 -4.23 -4.86
CA HIS A 79 16.72 -4.30 -4.93
C HIS A 79 17.41 -3.38 -3.91
N LYS A 80 18.70 -3.64 -3.69
CA LYS A 80 19.58 -2.80 -2.88
C LYS A 80 19.48 -1.31 -3.23
N GLY A 81 19.23 -0.50 -2.21
CA GLY A 81 19.05 0.95 -2.34
C GLY A 81 17.72 1.38 -2.98
N ALA A 82 16.77 0.46 -3.13
CA ALA A 82 15.38 0.74 -3.48
C ALA A 82 14.51 0.86 -2.21
N LEU A 83 13.31 1.42 -2.39
CA LEU A 83 12.31 1.55 -1.32
C LEU A 83 10.95 1.04 -1.79
N LEU A 84 10.34 0.16 -1.00
CA LEU A 84 8.93 -0.21 -1.10
C LEU A 84 8.20 0.29 0.15
N ARG A 85 7.10 1.02 -0.06
CA ARG A 85 6.13 1.36 0.97
C ARG A 85 4.78 0.78 0.59
N LEU A 86 4.33 -0.20 1.36
CA LEU A 86 3.11 -0.94 1.10
C LEU A 86 2.04 -0.57 2.12
N THR A 87 0.99 0.12 1.68
CA THR A 87 -0.24 0.33 2.47
C THR A 87 -1.42 -0.50 1.94
N GLY A 88 -1.27 -1.08 0.74
CA GLY A 88 -2.27 -1.92 0.08
C GLY A 88 -2.08 -3.42 0.33
N THR A 89 -2.43 -4.23 -0.66
CA THR A 89 -2.35 -5.70 -0.57
C THR A 89 -1.41 -6.28 -1.61
N VAL A 90 -0.60 -7.27 -1.21
CA VAL A 90 0.21 -8.08 -2.14
C VAL A 90 -0.15 -9.56 -1.95
N ASN A 91 -0.69 -10.17 -2.99
CA ASN A 91 -1.08 -11.58 -2.99
C ASN A 91 0.07 -12.54 -3.37
N GLY A 92 1.17 -12.00 -3.91
CA GLY A 92 2.40 -12.72 -4.17
C GLY A 92 3.42 -12.61 -3.03
N THR A 93 4.68 -12.78 -3.39
CA THR A 93 5.83 -12.64 -2.49
C THR A 93 6.52 -11.29 -2.70
N VAL A 94 6.81 -10.58 -1.61
CA VAL A 94 7.79 -9.49 -1.62
C VAL A 94 9.17 -10.10 -1.37
N ASN A 95 10.04 -10.01 -2.38
CA ASN A 95 11.44 -10.45 -2.33
C ASN A 95 12.33 -9.23 -2.06
N ASN A 96 12.76 -9.07 -0.81
CA ASN A 96 13.68 -8.00 -0.42
C ASN A 96 15.14 -8.41 -0.62
N LEU A 97 15.73 -7.93 -1.71
CA LEU A 97 17.10 -8.16 -2.15
C LEU A 97 18.04 -7.06 -1.63
N GLU A 98 18.11 -6.92 -0.30
CA GLU A 98 18.86 -5.87 0.43
C GLU A 98 18.32 -4.43 0.29
N GLY A 99 17.05 -4.27 -0.10
CA GLY A 99 16.37 -2.97 -0.13
C GLY A 99 15.80 -2.53 1.22
N ASN A 100 14.96 -1.49 1.15
CA ASN A 100 14.16 -1.02 2.28
C ASN A 100 12.67 -1.32 2.02
N VAL A 101 12.03 -2.00 2.95
CA VAL A 101 10.61 -2.37 2.84
C VAL A 101 9.85 -1.90 4.08
N GLU A 102 8.79 -1.14 3.88
CA GLU A 102 7.83 -0.77 4.93
C GLU A 102 6.45 -1.36 4.58
N VAL A 103 5.90 -2.17 5.47
CA VAL A 103 4.60 -2.84 5.30
C VAL A 103 3.63 -2.34 6.36
N GLU A 104 2.69 -1.48 5.97
CA GLU A 104 1.52 -1.09 6.77
C GLU A 104 0.24 -1.80 6.29
N GLY A 105 0.27 -2.39 5.09
CA GLY A 105 -0.83 -3.12 4.49
C GLY A 105 -0.84 -4.62 4.79
N THR A 106 -1.32 -5.41 3.83
CA THR A 106 -1.42 -6.87 3.93
C THR A 106 -0.52 -7.55 2.90
N LEU A 107 0.26 -8.53 3.34
CA LEU A 107 1.20 -9.25 2.52
C LEU A 107 1.07 -10.75 2.74
N ASN A 108 0.96 -11.52 1.66
CA ASN A 108 0.91 -12.98 1.74
C ASN A 108 2.27 -13.56 2.17
N HIS A 109 3.36 -13.21 1.48
CA HIS A 109 4.69 -13.70 1.84
C HIS A 109 5.75 -12.60 1.74
N LEU A 110 6.58 -12.49 2.78
CA LEU A 110 7.78 -11.67 2.77
C LEU A 110 9.01 -12.58 2.88
N HIS A 111 9.87 -12.52 1.88
CA HIS A 111 11.18 -13.15 1.89
C HIS A 111 12.26 -12.07 1.83
N THR A 112 13.19 -12.10 2.78
CA THR A 112 14.27 -11.11 2.86
C THR A 112 15.64 -11.78 2.93
N ILE A 113 16.60 -11.30 2.14
CA ILE A 113 18.00 -11.75 2.21
C ILE A 113 18.92 -10.69 2.84
N GLY A 114 18.38 -9.54 3.25
CA GLY A 114 19.11 -8.47 3.92
C GLY A 114 18.36 -7.15 3.90
N GLY A 115 19.08 -6.05 4.13
CA GLY A 115 18.48 -4.70 4.13
C GLY A 115 17.63 -4.43 5.37
N LYS A 116 16.68 -3.50 5.25
CA LYS A 116 15.82 -3.06 6.35
C LYS A 116 14.36 -3.36 6.04
N VAL A 117 13.68 -3.98 7.00
CA VAL A 117 12.25 -4.23 6.94
C VAL A 117 11.57 -3.60 8.14
N ILE A 118 10.48 -2.89 7.91
CA ILE A 118 9.58 -2.38 8.94
C ILE A 118 8.19 -2.95 8.69
N ILE A 119 7.58 -3.59 9.69
CA ILE A 119 6.25 -4.18 9.58
C ILE A 119 5.35 -3.53 10.62
N GLY A 120 4.34 -2.77 10.18
CA GLY A 120 3.21 -2.31 10.99
C GLY A 120 1.87 -2.97 10.64
N GLY A 121 1.78 -3.58 9.46
CA GLY A 121 0.60 -4.30 8.99
C GLY A 121 0.64 -5.81 9.23
N SER A 122 0.04 -6.57 8.33
CA SER A 122 -0.07 -8.02 8.41
C SER A 122 0.77 -8.72 7.34
N VAL A 123 1.59 -9.68 7.77
CA VAL A 123 2.40 -10.55 6.91
C VAL A 123 2.08 -12.01 7.24
N LYS A 124 1.44 -12.73 6.32
CA LYS A 124 1.00 -14.10 6.58
C LYS A 124 2.16 -15.07 6.72
N TYR A 125 3.17 -14.98 5.86
CA TYR A 125 4.40 -15.77 5.99
C TYR A 125 5.62 -14.86 5.93
N PHE A 126 6.53 -15.01 6.90
CA PHE A 126 7.81 -14.31 6.93
C PHE A 126 8.99 -15.30 6.97
N SER A 127 9.97 -15.09 6.09
CA SER A 127 11.16 -15.93 5.98
C SER A 127 12.40 -15.13 5.59
N GLY A 128 13.57 -15.67 5.92
CA GLY A 128 14.87 -15.12 5.53
C GLY A 128 15.65 -14.43 6.65
N ILE A 129 16.60 -13.58 6.25
CA ILE A 129 17.57 -12.90 7.12
C ILE A 129 17.53 -11.38 6.94
N GLY A 130 17.95 -10.65 7.98
CA GLY A 130 17.99 -9.19 7.98
C GLY A 130 17.41 -8.57 9.25
N CYS A 131 17.41 -7.24 9.27
CA CYS A 131 16.90 -6.45 10.39
C CYS A 131 15.41 -6.16 10.17
N VAL A 132 14.56 -6.68 11.05
CA VAL A 132 13.11 -6.46 11.01
C VAL A 132 12.67 -5.72 12.26
N SER A 133 12.11 -4.53 12.07
CA SER A 133 11.45 -3.77 13.14
C SER A 133 9.95 -3.90 13.01
N TYR A 134 9.27 -4.08 14.13
CA TYR A 134 7.81 -4.19 14.16
C TYR A 134 7.23 -2.97 14.83
N LYS A 135 6.19 -2.37 14.22
CA LYS A 135 5.38 -1.35 14.85
C LYS A 135 4.28 -2.01 15.68
N LYS A 136 3.74 -1.27 16.63
CA LYS A 136 2.62 -1.72 17.46
C LYS A 136 1.44 -2.14 16.57
N GLY A 137 0.91 -3.34 16.79
CA GLY A 137 -0.23 -3.88 16.04
C GLY A 137 0.15 -4.74 14.83
N ALA A 138 1.45 -4.91 14.55
CA ALA A 138 1.90 -5.81 13.49
C ALA A 138 1.53 -7.26 13.78
N VAL A 139 1.17 -8.00 12.72
CA VAL A 139 0.84 -9.42 12.78
C VAL A 139 1.72 -10.17 11.78
N VAL A 140 2.48 -11.14 12.26
CA VAL A 140 3.38 -11.95 11.42
C VAL A 140 3.19 -13.43 11.72
N ASN A 141 3.08 -14.26 10.68
CA ASN A 141 2.78 -15.69 10.83
C ASN A 141 1.52 -15.94 11.68
N GLU A 142 0.48 -15.12 11.45
CA GLU A 142 -0.81 -15.15 12.16
C GLU A 142 -0.71 -14.83 13.67
N MET A 143 0.44 -14.33 14.14
CA MET A 143 0.66 -13.96 15.54
C MET A 143 0.98 -12.47 15.67
N PRO A 144 0.42 -11.77 16.68
CA PRO A 144 0.83 -10.40 17.00
C PRO A 144 2.29 -10.39 17.47
N VAL A 145 3.03 -9.36 17.05
CA VAL A 145 4.44 -9.18 17.41
C VAL A 145 4.70 -7.78 17.95
N ASN A 146 5.61 -7.68 18.92
CA ASN A 146 5.79 -6.48 19.73
C ASN A 146 7.27 -6.09 19.90
N GLU A 147 8.20 -6.84 19.31
CA GLU A 147 9.64 -6.66 19.51
C GLU A 147 10.41 -6.68 18.19
N THR A 148 11.33 -5.73 18.01
CA THR A 148 12.27 -5.71 16.87
C THR A 148 13.19 -6.91 16.92
N THR A 149 13.32 -7.65 15.82
CA THR A 149 14.22 -8.81 15.72
C THR A 149 15.18 -8.64 14.54
N CYS A 150 16.47 -8.73 14.82
CA CYS A 150 17.50 -8.80 13.78
C CYS A 150 18.00 -10.24 13.72
N LYS A 151 17.68 -10.95 12.64
CA LYS A 151 18.24 -12.29 12.39
C LYS A 151 19.48 -12.13 11.53
N THR A 152 20.65 -12.28 12.16
CA THR A 152 21.92 -12.41 11.44
C THR A 152 22.11 -13.87 11.03
N SER A 153 22.55 -14.09 9.80
CA SER A 153 23.05 -15.38 9.35
C SER A 153 24.23 -15.77 10.26
N LYS A 154 24.06 -16.80 11.11
CA LYS A 154 25.22 -17.50 11.67
C LYS A 154 25.82 -18.32 10.53
N GLN A 155 27.03 -17.94 10.11
CA GLN A 155 27.89 -18.79 9.29
C GLN A 155 28.22 -20.08 10.04
#